data_AF-A0A2G4SUU0-F1
#
_entry.id   AF-A0A2G4SUU0-F1
#
_cell.length_a   1.000
_cell.length_b   1.000
_cell.length_c   1.000
_cell.angle_alpha   90.00
_cell.angle_beta   90.00
_cell.angle_gamma   90.00
#
_symmetry.space_group_name_H-M   'P 1'
#
loop_
_entity.id
_entity.type
_entity.pdbx_description
1 polymer ?
#
loop_
_entity_poly.entity_id
_entity_poly.type
_entity_poly.pdbx_seq_one_letter_code
_entity_poly.pdbx_strand_id
1 'polypeptide(L)'
;MSTEEKNITSETATAEGAEQIDLVAKEWIQAQTEKEVKRIRDVGSSVIPLKTLNCGIIPNFDNKKPRAINRIELDTNIDLSKVQQIMVSPAVSYPHKQHFNYVNLILVTGQPIPFLAPYLYQTNLKVTQPEREEEGRKYPSKQVILKNDLREYLLINKNGICARFTIHEYHSV
;
A
#
# COMPACT_ATOMS: atom_id res chain seq x y z
N MET A 1 -40.35 -32.23 -1.33
CA MET A 1 -39.61 -31.26 -0.49
C MET A 1 -38.30 -31.91 -0.08
N SER A 2 -37.17 -31.33 -0.47
CA SER A 2 -35.94 -31.17 0.34
C SER A 2 -34.77 -30.80 -0.58
N THR A 3 -34.59 -29.49 -0.64
CA THR A 3 -33.36 -28.69 -0.62
C THR A 3 -32.09 -29.21 -1.31
N GLU A 4 -31.73 -28.51 -2.37
CA GLU A 4 -30.40 -28.46 -3.00
C GLU A 4 -29.34 -27.94 -2.01
N GLU A 5 -28.27 -28.69 -1.82
CA GLU A 5 -27.02 -28.18 -1.25
C GLU A 5 -26.16 -27.59 -2.38
N LYS A 6 -26.20 -26.27 -2.53
CA LYS A 6 -25.18 -25.53 -3.29
C LYS A 6 -23.90 -25.45 -2.47
N ASN A 7 -22.98 -26.37 -2.72
CA ASN A 7 -21.64 -26.29 -2.16
C ASN A 7 -20.83 -25.23 -2.92
N ILE A 8 -20.36 -24.24 -2.18
CA ILE A 8 -19.73 -23.00 -2.63
C ILE A 8 -18.33 -23.33 -3.15
N THR A 9 -18.09 -23.03 -4.42
CA THR A 9 -16.80 -23.17 -5.08
C THR A 9 -15.81 -22.18 -4.47
N SER A 10 -14.84 -22.69 -3.70
CA SER A 10 -13.65 -21.94 -3.35
C SER A 10 -12.80 -21.77 -4.61
N GLU A 11 -12.70 -20.54 -5.11
CA GLU A 11 -11.80 -20.17 -6.21
C GLU A 11 -10.35 -20.35 -5.76
N THR A 12 -9.77 -21.51 -6.06
CA THR A 12 -8.32 -21.70 -6.13
C THR A 12 -7.81 -20.90 -7.31
N ALA A 13 -7.34 -19.66 -7.05
CA ALA A 13 -6.54 -18.91 -8.01
C ALA A 13 -5.29 -19.73 -8.36
N THR A 14 -5.19 -20.17 -9.61
CA THR A 14 -4.02 -20.87 -10.14
C THR A 14 -2.84 -19.90 -10.27
N ALA A 15 -1.60 -20.41 -10.12
CA ALA A 15 -0.38 -19.61 -10.18
C ALA A 15 -0.26 -18.77 -11.48
N GLU A 16 -0.70 -19.33 -12.61
CA GLU A 16 -0.71 -18.66 -13.92
C GLU A 16 -1.63 -17.42 -13.93
N GLY A 17 -2.80 -17.49 -13.26
CA GLY A 17 -3.72 -16.36 -13.15
C GLY A 17 -3.20 -15.26 -12.22
N ALA A 18 -2.49 -15.64 -11.15
CA ALA A 18 -1.84 -14.69 -10.25
C ALA A 18 -0.67 -13.97 -10.93
N GLU A 19 0.19 -14.68 -11.67
CA GLU A 19 1.29 -14.10 -12.44
C GLU A 19 0.80 -13.11 -13.51
N GLN A 20 -0.31 -13.43 -14.19
CA GLN A 20 -0.88 -12.55 -15.21
C GLN A 20 -1.46 -11.25 -14.61
N ILE A 21 -2.10 -11.32 -13.44
CA ILE A 21 -2.57 -10.13 -12.71
C ILE A 21 -1.39 -9.24 -12.30
N ASP A 22 -0.29 -9.85 -11.87
CA ASP A 22 0.91 -9.12 -11.46
C ASP A 22 1.59 -8.38 -12.62
N LEU A 23 1.61 -8.97 -13.83
CA LEU A 23 2.12 -8.30 -15.03
C LEU A 23 1.25 -7.10 -15.42
N VAL A 24 -0.07 -7.27 -15.47
CA VAL A 24 -1.01 -6.18 -15.77
C VAL A 24 -0.87 -5.04 -14.77
N ALA A 25 -0.73 -5.36 -13.48
CA ALA A 25 -0.50 -4.36 -12.44
C ALA A 25 0.81 -3.60 -12.66
N LYS A 26 1.91 -4.30 -12.97
CA LYS A 26 3.22 -3.67 -13.23
C LYS A 26 3.16 -2.71 -14.41
N GLU A 27 2.60 -3.13 -15.53
CA GLU A 27 2.47 -2.29 -16.74
C GLU A 27 1.61 -1.06 -16.49
N TRP A 28 0.46 -1.23 -15.84
CA TRP A 28 -0.44 -0.12 -15.54
C TRP A 28 0.19 0.87 -14.55
N ILE A 29 0.86 0.38 -13.50
CA ILE A 29 1.59 1.21 -12.53
C ILE A 29 2.71 2.00 -13.22
N GLN A 30 3.46 1.35 -14.11
CA GLN A 30 4.52 2.01 -14.87
C GLN A 30 3.96 3.15 -15.72
N ALA A 31 2.86 2.91 -16.45
CA ALA A 31 2.20 3.94 -17.26
C ALA A 31 1.68 5.13 -16.42
N GLN A 32 1.11 4.88 -15.23
CA GLN A 32 0.70 5.96 -14.32
C GLN A 32 1.90 6.74 -13.78
N THR A 33 2.99 6.06 -13.47
CA THR A 33 4.21 6.68 -12.96
C THR A 33 4.83 7.58 -14.02
N GLU A 34 4.95 7.12 -15.27
CA GLU A 34 5.48 7.90 -16.39
C GLU A 34 4.61 9.12 -16.69
N LYS A 35 3.28 8.96 -16.65
CA LYS A 35 2.34 10.08 -16.79
C LYS A 35 2.57 11.15 -15.72
N GLU A 36 2.79 10.73 -14.47
CA GLU A 36 3.03 11.65 -13.36
C GLU A 36 4.39 12.34 -13.45
N VAL A 37 5.46 11.59 -13.79
CA VAL A 37 6.80 12.16 -14.05
C VAL A 37 6.71 13.22 -15.15
N LYS A 38 6.00 12.92 -16.25
CA LYS A 38 5.77 13.87 -17.34
C LYS A 38 5.03 15.11 -16.84
N ARG A 39 3.93 14.95 -16.10
CA ARG A 39 3.15 16.07 -15.55
C ARG A 39 4.00 16.99 -14.66
N ILE A 40 4.82 16.41 -13.78
CA ILE A 40 5.72 17.16 -12.88
C ILE A 40 6.79 17.93 -13.69
N ARG A 41 7.35 17.29 -14.71
CA ARG A 41 8.32 17.93 -15.62
C ARG A 41 7.70 19.07 -16.41
N ASP A 42 6.48 18.90 -16.91
CA ASP A 42 5.78 19.90 -17.72
C ASP A 42 5.46 21.18 -16.92
N VAL A 43 5.40 21.10 -15.58
CA VAL A 43 5.29 22.27 -14.67
C VAL A 43 6.65 22.80 -14.19
N GLY A 44 7.76 22.36 -14.78
CA GLY A 44 9.11 22.83 -14.48
C GLY A 44 9.77 22.24 -13.24
N SER A 45 9.21 21.15 -12.68
CA SER A 45 9.76 20.44 -11.51
C SER A 45 10.39 19.10 -11.92
N SER A 46 11.10 18.44 -10.99
CA SER A 46 11.76 17.16 -11.25
C SER A 46 11.52 16.17 -10.10
N VAL A 47 11.43 14.89 -10.44
CA VAL A 47 11.38 13.76 -9.49
C VAL A 47 12.21 12.61 -10.02
N ILE A 48 12.69 11.75 -9.12
CA ILE A 48 13.33 10.48 -9.47
C ILE A 48 12.32 9.35 -9.25
N PRO A 49 11.80 8.70 -10.31
CA PRO A 49 10.88 7.59 -10.15
C PRO A 49 11.59 6.37 -9.56
N LEU A 50 10.96 5.75 -8.56
CA LEU A 50 11.39 4.50 -7.95
C LEU A 50 10.46 3.37 -8.42
N LYS A 51 11.04 2.19 -8.61
CA LYS A 51 10.28 0.98 -8.92
C LYS A 51 9.84 0.30 -7.62
N THR A 52 8.57 -0.04 -7.52
CA THR A 52 8.04 -0.86 -6.42
C THR A 52 8.32 -2.34 -6.71
N LEU A 53 9.04 -3.00 -5.80
CA LEU A 53 9.35 -4.43 -5.87
C LEU A 53 8.18 -5.26 -5.33
N ASN A 54 7.62 -4.82 -4.21
CA ASN A 54 6.53 -5.47 -3.52
C ASN A 54 5.77 -4.43 -2.69
N CYS A 55 4.47 -4.62 -2.48
CA CYS A 55 3.70 -3.76 -1.62
C CYS A 55 2.52 -4.49 -1.00
N GLY A 56 2.04 -3.99 0.14
CA GLY A 56 0.93 -4.61 0.86
C GLY A 56 0.48 -3.79 2.04
N ILE A 57 -0.42 -4.38 2.83
CA ILE A 57 -0.94 -3.79 4.06
C ILE A 57 -0.62 -4.75 5.19
N ILE A 58 0.03 -4.25 6.24
CA ILE A 58 0.26 -4.98 7.48
C ILE A 58 -0.80 -4.54 8.49
N PRO A 59 -1.60 -5.48 9.04
CA PRO A 59 -2.46 -5.22 10.19
C PRO A 59 -1.63 -4.86 11.43
N ASN A 60 -1.93 -3.72 12.04
CA ASN A 60 -1.40 -3.35 13.36
C ASN A 60 -2.56 -3.36 14.38
N PHE A 61 -2.48 -4.29 15.34
CA PHE A 61 -3.47 -4.48 16.40
C PHE A 61 -3.02 -3.96 17.78
N ASP A 62 -1.84 -3.35 17.85
CA ASP A 62 -1.23 -2.86 19.10
C ASP A 62 -1.97 -1.63 19.64
N ASN A 63 -2.64 -0.90 18.75
CA ASN A 63 -3.45 0.25 19.10
C ASN A 63 -4.87 -0.15 19.54
N LYS A 64 -5.51 0.69 20.38
CA LYS A 64 -6.94 0.52 20.76
C LYS A 64 -7.85 0.34 19.54
N LYS A 65 -7.56 1.05 18.45
CA LYS A 65 -8.20 0.87 17.15
C LYS A 65 -7.16 0.26 16.19
N PRO A 66 -7.46 -0.89 15.57
CA PRO A 66 -6.58 -1.49 14.57
C PRO A 66 -6.26 -0.51 13.44
N ARG A 67 -5.01 -0.52 12.97
CA ARG A 67 -4.52 0.34 11.89
C ARG A 67 -3.94 -0.47 10.74
N ALA A 68 -4.04 0.07 9.53
CA ALA A 68 -3.36 -0.45 8.34
C ALA A 68 -2.00 0.23 8.20
N ILE A 69 -0.92 -0.55 8.10
CA ILE A 69 0.42 -0.04 7.75
C ILE A 69 0.69 -0.35 6.29
N ASN A 70 0.96 0.68 5.50
CA ASN A 70 1.29 0.59 4.09
C ASN A 70 2.74 0.14 3.92
N ARG A 71 2.94 -1.14 3.60
CA ARG A 71 4.27 -1.70 3.36
C ARG A 71 4.65 -1.55 1.90
N ILE A 72 5.80 -0.93 1.64
CA ILE A 72 6.29 -0.67 0.29
C ILE A 72 7.77 -1.01 0.22
N GLU A 73 8.12 -1.99 -0.59
CA GLU A 73 9.50 -2.31 -0.96
C GLU A 73 9.86 -1.60 -2.26
N LEU A 74 10.95 -0.85 -2.25
CA LEU A 74 11.41 -0.01 -3.35
C LEU A 74 12.78 -0.50 -3.85
N ASP A 75 12.93 -0.56 -5.18
CA ASP A 75 14.21 -0.84 -5.85
C ASP A 75 15.12 0.38 -5.75
N THR A 76 15.75 0.53 -4.59
CA THR A 76 16.66 1.63 -4.33
C THR A 76 17.73 1.24 -3.31
N ASN A 77 18.91 1.85 -3.44
CA ASN A 77 19.98 1.77 -2.44
C ASN A 77 19.89 2.89 -1.40
N ILE A 78 18.97 3.83 -1.57
CA ILE A 78 18.83 4.99 -0.69
C ILE A 78 18.41 4.53 0.71
N ASP A 79 18.98 5.20 1.71
CA ASP A 79 18.51 5.10 3.09
C ASP A 79 17.18 5.84 3.23
N LEU A 80 16.08 5.08 3.22
CA LEU A 80 14.73 5.62 3.30
C LEU A 80 14.42 6.24 4.67
N SER A 81 15.26 6.03 5.70
CA SER A 81 15.13 6.75 6.97
C SER A 81 15.42 8.25 6.86
N LYS A 82 16.04 8.68 5.74
CA LYS A 82 16.30 10.09 5.43
C LYS A 82 15.13 10.82 4.78
N VAL A 83 14.01 10.12 4.54
CA VAL A 83 12.75 10.78 4.13
C VAL A 83 12.28 11.67 5.27
N GLN A 84 12.04 12.94 4.94
CA GLN A 84 11.60 13.96 5.89
C GLN A 84 10.08 14.14 5.83
N GLN A 85 9.50 13.94 4.64
CA GLN A 85 8.07 14.09 4.41
C GLN A 85 7.61 13.16 3.30
N ILE A 86 6.40 12.61 3.47
CA ILE A 86 5.68 11.87 2.44
C ILE A 86 4.48 12.71 2.04
N MET A 87 4.40 13.08 0.76
CA MET A 87 3.20 13.68 0.18
C MET A 87 2.48 12.62 -0.64
N VAL A 88 1.15 12.57 -0.53
CA VAL A 88 0.31 11.54 -1.13
C VAL A 88 -0.57 12.18 -2.18
N SER A 89 -0.53 11.69 -3.41
CA SER A 89 -1.41 12.17 -4.46
C SER A 89 -2.87 11.81 -4.16
N PRO A 90 -3.85 12.46 -4.82
CA PRO A 90 -5.21 11.95 -4.89
C PRO A 90 -5.21 10.49 -5.37
N ALA A 91 -6.14 9.70 -4.81
CA ALA A 91 -6.29 8.29 -5.16
C ALA A 91 -6.97 8.11 -6.51
N VAL A 92 -6.47 7.16 -7.30
CA VAL A 92 -7.04 6.74 -8.59
C VAL A 92 -7.49 5.29 -8.46
N SER A 93 -8.72 4.97 -8.84
CA SER A 93 -9.20 3.59 -8.79
C SER A 93 -8.45 2.70 -9.77
N TYR A 94 -8.04 1.51 -9.31
CA TYR A 94 -7.33 0.55 -10.13
C TYR A 94 -8.33 -0.27 -10.97
N PRO A 95 -8.25 -0.21 -12.32
CA PRO A 95 -9.32 -0.74 -13.16
C PRO A 95 -9.37 -2.27 -13.21
N HIS A 96 -8.29 -2.97 -12.85
CA HIS A 96 -8.20 -4.42 -12.99
C HIS A 96 -8.49 -5.19 -11.69
N LYS A 97 -8.74 -4.51 -10.57
CA LYS A 97 -9.12 -5.16 -9.30
C LYS A 97 -10.01 -4.24 -8.47
N GLN A 98 -11.21 -4.72 -8.14
CA GLN A 98 -12.17 -3.95 -7.35
C GLN A 98 -11.62 -3.62 -5.96
N HIS A 99 -12.01 -2.45 -5.44
CA HIS A 99 -11.61 -1.94 -4.13
C HIS A 99 -10.10 -1.68 -3.95
N PHE A 100 -9.32 -1.75 -5.04
CA PHE A 100 -7.95 -1.29 -5.07
C PHE A 100 -7.88 0.13 -5.63
N ASN A 101 -7.02 0.93 -5.01
CA ASN A 101 -6.71 2.29 -5.42
C ASN A 101 -5.20 2.44 -5.53
N TYR A 102 -4.80 3.41 -6.34
CA TYR A 102 -3.43 3.76 -6.61
C TYR A 102 -3.16 5.19 -6.17
N VAL A 103 -1.97 5.43 -5.62
CA VAL A 103 -1.44 6.76 -5.34
C VAL A 103 0.02 6.83 -5.76
N ASN A 104 0.44 8.04 -6.10
CA ASN A 104 1.85 8.41 -6.15
C ASN A 104 2.26 9.01 -4.81
N LEU A 105 3.40 8.57 -4.30
CA LEU A 105 4.03 9.12 -3.11
C LEU A 105 5.23 9.96 -3.54
N ILE A 106 5.25 11.23 -3.16
CA ILE A 106 6.47 12.05 -3.24
C ILE A 106 7.20 11.90 -1.91
N LEU A 107 8.38 11.31 -1.97
CA LEU A 107 9.28 11.13 -0.82
C LEU A 107 10.30 12.26 -0.83
N VAL A 108 10.04 13.27 0.01
CA VAL A 108 10.95 14.40 0.18
C VAL A 108 12.06 13.98 1.12
N THR A 109 13.30 14.22 0.70
CA THR A 109 14.50 13.96 1.49
C THR A 109 15.31 15.26 1.60
N GLY A 110 16.47 15.22 2.27
CA GLY A 110 17.41 16.34 2.22
C GLY A 110 18.07 16.58 0.85
N GLN A 111 17.78 15.75 -0.16
CA GLN A 111 18.31 15.91 -1.52
C GLN A 111 17.48 16.92 -2.33
N PRO A 112 18.07 17.63 -3.31
CA PRO A 112 17.37 18.63 -4.11
C PRO A 112 16.20 18.08 -4.94
N ILE A 113 16.27 16.82 -5.35
CA ILE A 113 15.25 16.17 -6.19
C ILE A 113 14.55 15.09 -5.36
N PRO A 114 13.23 15.18 -5.14
CA PRO A 114 12.48 14.17 -4.40
C PRO A 114 12.26 12.90 -5.21
N PHE A 115 11.91 11.82 -4.52
CA PHE A 115 11.60 10.53 -5.17
C PHE A 115 10.11 10.37 -5.38
N LEU A 116 9.72 9.68 -6.46
CA LEU A 116 8.34 9.32 -6.75
C LEU A 116 8.18 7.81 -6.60
N ALA A 117 7.37 7.35 -5.65
CA ALA A 117 7.11 5.95 -5.40
C ALA A 117 5.64 5.60 -5.69
N PRO A 118 5.34 4.66 -6.60
CA PRO A 118 3.99 4.21 -6.84
C PRO A 118 3.50 3.25 -5.75
N TYR A 119 2.24 3.39 -5.33
CA TYR A 119 1.64 2.49 -4.35
C TYR A 119 0.22 2.08 -4.75
N LEU A 120 0.02 0.77 -4.85
CA LEU A 120 -1.28 0.14 -5.11
C LEU A 120 -1.77 -0.52 -3.81
N TYR A 121 -2.99 -0.21 -3.38
CA TYR A 121 -3.49 -0.62 -2.07
C TYR A 121 -4.97 -0.91 -2.06
N GLN A 122 -5.42 -1.71 -1.09
CA GLN A 122 -6.83 -1.96 -0.84
C GLN A 122 -7.36 -1.00 0.24
N THR A 123 -8.49 -0.35 -0.02
CA THR A 123 -9.06 0.64 0.92
C THR A 123 -9.64 0.00 2.18
N ASN A 124 -10.26 -1.17 2.04
CA ASN A 124 -10.89 -1.90 3.14
C ASN A 124 -10.38 -3.34 3.14
N LEU A 125 -9.46 -3.66 4.04
CA LEU A 125 -8.89 -5.00 4.18
C LEU A 125 -9.61 -5.77 5.28
N LYS A 126 -10.23 -6.90 4.93
CA LYS A 126 -10.82 -7.81 5.92
C LYS A 126 -9.72 -8.68 6.52
N VAL A 127 -9.60 -8.68 7.85
CA VAL A 127 -8.59 -9.49 8.56
C VAL A 127 -9.16 -10.08 9.84
N THR A 128 -8.59 -11.21 10.25
CA THR A 128 -8.85 -11.79 11.57
C THR A 128 -7.94 -11.11 12.59
N GLN A 129 -8.53 -10.37 13.52
CA GLN A 129 -7.81 -9.93 14.72
C GLN A 129 -7.59 -11.17 15.61
N PRO A 130 -6.34 -11.47 16.01
CA PRO A 130 -6.06 -12.63 16.87
C PRO A 130 -6.65 -12.44 18.27
N GLU A 131 -6.84 -13.55 18.98
CA GLU A 131 -7.15 -13.52 20.40
C GLU A 131 -6.05 -12.77 21.17
N ARG A 132 -6.44 -11.98 22.17
CA ARG A 132 -5.50 -11.26 23.03
C ARG A 132 -5.96 -11.27 24.48
N GLU A 133 -5.01 -11.20 25.40
CA GLU A 133 -5.26 -11.07 26.83
C GLU A 133 -4.66 -9.75 27.33
N GLU A 134 -5.47 -8.92 27.98
CA GLU A 134 -5.06 -7.60 28.48
C GLU A 134 -5.62 -7.45 29.90
N GLU A 135 -4.75 -7.19 30.88
CA GLU A 135 -5.11 -7.05 32.30
C GLU A 135 -5.97 -8.22 32.84
N GLY A 136 -5.68 -9.45 32.41
CA GLY A 136 -6.41 -10.67 32.81
C GLY A 136 -7.79 -10.84 32.15
N ARG A 137 -8.17 -9.95 31.21
CA ARG A 137 -9.36 -10.12 30.37
C ARG A 137 -8.97 -10.72 29.02
N LYS A 138 -9.64 -11.81 28.62
CA LYS A 138 -9.50 -12.42 27.31
C LYS A 138 -10.45 -11.77 26.30
N TYR A 139 -9.91 -11.40 25.16
CA TYR A 139 -10.65 -10.88 24.01
C TYR A 139 -10.55 -11.92 22.89
N PRO A 140 -11.66 -12.56 22.48
CA PRO A 140 -11.64 -13.60 21.46
C PRO A 140 -11.24 -13.02 20.10
N SER A 141 -10.78 -13.91 19.21
CA SER A 141 -10.52 -13.55 17.82
C SER A 141 -11.80 -13.09 17.13
N LYS A 142 -11.69 -12.12 16.22
CA LYS A 142 -12.83 -11.58 15.48
C LYS A 142 -12.43 -11.05 14.10
N GLN A 143 -13.37 -11.07 13.17
CA GLN A 143 -13.20 -10.41 11.88
C GLN A 143 -13.32 -8.89 12.05
N VAL A 144 -12.36 -8.16 11.49
CA VAL A 144 -12.38 -6.70 11.46
C VAL A 144 -12.09 -6.19 10.04
N ILE A 145 -12.62 -5.02 9.72
CA ILE A 145 -12.27 -4.29 8.49
C ILE A 145 -11.26 -3.22 8.86
N LEU A 146 -10.04 -3.36 8.35
CA LEU A 146 -9.02 -2.33 8.39
C LEU A 146 -9.27 -1.34 7.26
N LYS A 147 -9.73 -0.15 7.62
CA LYS A 147 -9.74 0.97 6.70
C LYS A 147 -8.31 1.50 6.55
N ASN A 148 -7.83 1.51 5.32
CA ASN A 148 -6.56 2.13 4.97
C ASN A 148 -6.79 3.60 4.63
N ASP A 149 -6.36 4.47 5.54
CA ASP A 149 -6.45 5.92 5.39
C ASP A 149 -5.14 6.54 4.90
N LEU A 150 -4.15 5.73 4.49
CA LEU A 150 -2.85 6.18 3.97
C LEU A 150 -2.01 6.99 4.97
N ARG A 151 -2.13 6.70 6.28
CA ARG A 151 -1.36 7.42 7.33
C ARG A 151 -0.06 6.77 7.71
N GLU A 152 -0.06 5.45 7.88
CA GLU A 152 1.11 4.71 8.39
C GLU A 152 1.85 4.04 7.23
N TYR A 153 3.16 4.21 7.14
CA TYR A 153 4.00 3.59 6.11
C TYR A 153 5.17 2.84 6.74
N LEU A 154 5.47 1.69 6.14
CA LEU A 154 6.74 0.96 6.31
C LEU A 154 7.41 0.89 4.94
N LEU A 155 8.40 1.75 4.74
CA LEU A 155 9.20 1.78 3.53
C LEU A 155 10.41 0.88 3.71
N ILE A 156 10.73 0.08 2.69
CA ILE A 156 11.81 -0.88 2.70
C ILE A 156 12.61 -0.70 1.42
N ASN A 157 13.93 -0.58 1.50
CA ASN A 157 14.77 -0.54 0.30
C ASN A 157 15.20 -1.95 -0.11
N LYS A 158 15.85 -2.12 -1.27
CA LYS A 158 16.22 -3.46 -1.78
C LYS A 158 17.26 -4.21 -0.93
N ASN A 159 17.91 -3.50 -0.01
CA ASN A 159 18.85 -4.06 0.95
C ASN A 159 18.16 -4.46 2.28
N GLY A 160 16.84 -4.35 2.36
CA GLY A 160 16.05 -4.68 3.56
C GLY A 160 16.05 -3.61 4.65
N ILE A 161 16.63 -2.43 4.40
CA ILE A 161 16.62 -1.32 5.37
C ILE A 161 15.21 -0.76 5.45
N CYS A 162 14.67 -0.76 6.67
CA CYS A 162 13.29 -0.38 6.96
C CYS A 162 13.22 1.04 7.56
N ALA A 163 12.21 1.81 7.18
CA ALA A 163 11.88 3.10 7.74
C ALA A 163 10.36 3.23 7.96
N ARG A 164 9.95 3.76 9.11
CA ARG A 164 8.54 3.93 9.48
C ARG A 164 8.15 5.40 9.46
N PHE A 165 6.98 5.69 8.92
CA PHE A 165 6.45 7.05 8.83
C PHE A 165 4.98 7.08 9.22
N THR A 166 4.60 8.16 9.91
CA THR A 166 3.21 8.47 10.23
C THR A 166 2.88 9.86 9.68
N ILE A 167 1.88 9.94 8.81
CA ILE A 167 1.36 11.21 8.29
C ILE A 167 0.29 11.72 9.27
N HIS A 168 0.60 12.82 9.94
CA HIS A 168 -0.31 13.47 10.87
C HIS A 168 -1.32 14.38 10.14
N GLU A 169 -0.86 15.07 9.09
CA GLU A 169 -1.63 16.03 8.32
C GLU A 169 -1.43 15.83 6.81
N TYR A 170 -2.53 15.80 6.05
CA TYR A 170 -2.48 15.82 4.60
C TYR A 170 -2.41 17.26 4.14
N HIS A 171 -1.35 17.57 3.39
CA HIS A 171 -1.26 18.83 2.69
C HIS A 171 -1.98 18.62 1.35
N SER A 172 -3.11 19.31 1.15
CA SER A 172 -3.71 19.41 -0.18
C SER A 172 -2.76 20.20 -1.06
N VAL A 173 -2.32 19.59 -2.16
CA VAL A 173 -1.55 20.26 -3.22
C VAL A 173 -2.52 20.81 -4.26
#